data_AF-A0A525VT91-F1
#
_entry.id   AF-A0A525VT91-F1
#
_cell.length_a   1.000
_cell.length_b   1.000
_cell.length_c   1.000
_cell.angle_alpha   90.00
_cell.angle_beta   90.00
_cell.angle_gamma   90.00
#
_symmetry.space_group_name_H-M   'P 1'
#
loop_
_entity.id
_entity.type
_entity.pdbx_description
1 polymer ?
#
loop_
_entity_poly.entity_id
_entity_poly.type
_entity_poly.pdbx_seq_one_letter_code
_entity_poly.pdbx_strand_id
1 'polypeptide(L)'
;MMTIYGSVCRGLSRLTLAIVGSALVWAGVGIGGIAPASAYEVWLTDQSDTAKESGGFLHIYDGAALAANPATAKPAVTIDLSGEINAFCEAATKKPVRRPHMLFFNKDQSHAILSFLSGHVLFMDAKTRKPEACLSMGKNAHAAWPTPNQKMAIAANIIDKKFVRIWTDYAAHTFSFDPEKDVVNLALLEGGERPDTSPICPITESSSRYAFVTLRGGGLFVFDVTTTPMSLVATLNNNEIHPAGCGGIQVGETMYVNSGGGWPIAPLSYDIYALDLSTLPKSVSAKLVSSRDDQFADSHGMAAVGRYVWSADRAGNNIEIIDTVSNLSVGSIDIVTDGNKDPAPDLLDNAPDNQYVFVSLRGPTPLTGNDKMAHNAKGTIPGVGVLHVDGGGKVGHYKGQAVVTNMKDGIDTADPHGIAVRK
;
A
#
# COMPACT_ATOMS: atom_id res chain seq x y z
N MET A 1 -61.26 -58.48 20.13
CA MET A 1 -62.58 -58.08 19.61
C MET A 1 -62.34 -57.24 18.37
N MET A 2 -62.34 -57.83 17.17
CA MET A 2 -63.52 -58.16 16.36
C MET A 2 -64.16 -56.90 15.76
N THR A 3 -63.74 -56.64 14.51
CA THR A 3 -64.47 -56.16 13.32
C THR A 3 -65.62 -55.15 13.48
N ILE A 4 -65.65 -54.11 12.62
CA ILE A 4 -66.73 -53.88 11.65
C ILE A 4 -66.35 -52.75 10.66
N TYR A 5 -66.64 -53.03 9.39
CA TYR A 5 -66.59 -52.21 8.19
C TYR A 5 -67.66 -51.09 8.18
N GLY A 6 -67.40 -50.01 7.43
CA GLY A 6 -68.42 -49.06 6.99
C GLY A 6 -67.88 -48.05 5.97
N SER A 7 -68.11 -48.32 4.69
CA SER A 7 -67.75 -47.49 3.53
C SER A 7 -68.96 -46.73 2.98
N VAL A 8 -68.82 -45.45 2.60
CA VAL A 8 -69.49 -44.72 1.47
C VAL A 8 -68.65 -43.44 1.26
N CYS A 9 -67.94 -43.10 0.17
CA CYS A 9 -68.08 -43.12 -1.29
C CYS A 9 -68.63 -41.80 -1.91
N ARG A 10 -67.82 -41.23 -2.84
CA ARG A 10 -68.05 -40.27 -3.97
C ARG A 10 -66.97 -39.18 -3.92
N GLY A 11 -66.21 -38.80 -4.95
CA GLY A 11 -66.08 -38.98 -6.41
C GLY A 11 -64.97 -37.98 -6.83
N LEU A 12 -64.28 -37.95 -7.97
CA LEU A 12 -64.45 -38.44 -9.33
C LEU A 12 -63.05 -38.53 -10.00
N SER A 13 -63.00 -39.34 -11.06
CA SER A 13 -61.89 -39.78 -11.91
C SER A 13 -60.92 -38.71 -12.46
N ARG A 14 -59.63 -39.10 -12.54
CA ARG A 14 -58.60 -38.54 -13.44
C ARG A 14 -58.77 -39.14 -14.84
N LEU A 15 -58.53 -38.35 -15.89
CA LEU A 15 -58.12 -38.88 -17.19
C LEU A 15 -57.08 -37.93 -17.80
N THR A 16 -55.94 -38.54 -18.14
CA THR A 16 -54.74 -37.97 -18.75
C THR A 16 -54.95 -37.81 -20.25
N LEU A 17 -54.52 -36.69 -20.84
CA LEU A 17 -54.33 -36.55 -22.29
C LEU A 17 -52.92 -36.02 -22.56
N ALA A 18 -52.15 -36.79 -23.31
CA ALA A 18 -50.84 -36.43 -23.82
C ALA A 18 -50.97 -35.56 -25.07
N ILE A 19 -50.16 -34.51 -25.17
CA ILE A 19 -49.85 -33.83 -26.43
C ILE A 19 -48.33 -33.70 -26.55
N VAL A 20 -47.82 -34.28 -27.63
CA VAL A 20 -46.46 -34.14 -28.15
C VAL A 20 -46.32 -32.73 -28.76
N GLY A 21 -45.27 -32.00 -28.39
CA GLY A 21 -44.96 -30.67 -28.93
C GLY A 21 -43.45 -30.49 -29.06
N SER A 22 -43.04 -30.24 -30.29
CA SER A 22 -41.69 -30.27 -30.85
C SER A 22 -40.65 -29.36 -30.18
N ALA A 23 -39.39 -29.81 -30.29
CA ALA A 23 -38.18 -29.11 -29.91
C ALA A 23 -38.03 -27.73 -30.58
N LEU A 24 -37.76 -26.71 -29.76
CA LEU A 24 -37.05 -25.51 -30.18
C LEU A 24 -35.72 -25.48 -29.41
N VAL A 25 -34.63 -25.78 -30.11
CA VAL A 25 -33.27 -25.56 -29.61
C VAL A 25 -33.02 -24.05 -29.60
N TRP A 26 -33.13 -23.42 -28.44
CA TRP A 26 -32.50 -22.13 -28.21
C TRP A 26 -31.05 -22.37 -27.83
N ALA A 27 -30.15 -22.19 -28.81
CA ALA A 27 -28.74 -21.98 -28.54
C ALA A 27 -28.60 -20.62 -27.83
N GLY A 28 -28.70 -20.63 -26.50
CA GLY A 28 -28.40 -19.48 -25.67
C GLY A 28 -26.91 -19.21 -25.70
N VAL A 29 -26.51 -18.23 -26.51
CA VAL A 29 -25.23 -17.52 -26.37
C VAL A 29 -25.22 -16.88 -24.98
N GLY A 30 -24.13 -17.11 -24.24
CA GLY A 30 -24.02 -16.78 -22.83
C GLY A 30 -24.10 -15.30 -22.52
N ILE A 31 -24.55 -15.02 -21.30
CA ILE A 31 -24.06 -13.88 -20.53
C ILE A 31 -23.60 -14.51 -19.22
N GLY A 32 -22.30 -14.79 -19.13
CA GLY A 32 -21.68 -15.04 -17.83
C GLY A 32 -21.95 -13.80 -16.99
N GLY A 33 -22.79 -13.95 -15.96
CA GLY A 33 -23.06 -12.86 -15.04
C GLY A 33 -21.74 -12.40 -14.45
N ILE A 34 -21.34 -11.18 -14.78
CA ILE A 34 -20.24 -10.48 -14.12
C ILE A 34 -20.65 -10.45 -12.65
N ALA A 35 -19.88 -11.11 -11.78
CA ALA A 35 -20.09 -11.00 -10.34
C ALA A 35 -20.11 -9.49 -10.00
N PRO A 36 -21.07 -9.02 -9.18
CA PRO A 36 -21.11 -7.60 -8.83
C PRO A 36 -19.74 -7.23 -8.24
N ALA A 37 -19.11 -6.19 -8.80
CA ALA A 37 -17.85 -5.67 -8.28
C ALA A 37 -18.03 -5.45 -6.77
N SER A 38 -17.14 -6.03 -5.96
CA SER A 38 -17.15 -5.78 -4.52
C SER A 38 -16.98 -4.28 -4.31
N ALA A 39 -17.82 -3.66 -3.50
CA ALA A 39 -17.65 -2.25 -3.19
C ALA A 39 -16.37 -2.08 -2.36
N TYR A 40 -15.35 -1.44 -2.94
CA TYR A 40 -14.10 -1.09 -2.27
C TYR A 40 -13.86 0.42 -2.36
N GLU A 41 -13.03 0.95 -1.47
CA GLU A 41 -12.65 2.37 -1.46
C GLU A 41 -11.17 2.52 -1.79
N VAL A 42 -10.80 3.57 -2.51
CA VAL A 42 -9.39 3.93 -2.75
C VAL A 42 -9.07 5.17 -1.93
N TRP A 43 -8.17 5.03 -0.98
CA TRP A 43 -7.78 6.09 -0.05
C TRP A 43 -6.40 6.61 -0.44
N LEU A 44 -6.28 7.94 -0.60
CA LEU A 44 -5.06 8.62 -1.03
C LEU A 44 -4.72 9.73 -0.03
N THR A 45 -3.50 9.75 0.50
CA THR A 45 -2.98 10.87 1.29
C THR A 45 -2.36 11.92 0.38
N ASP A 46 -2.61 13.18 0.70
CA ASP A 46 -1.90 14.34 0.16
C ASP A 46 -1.07 14.96 1.29
N GLN A 47 0.26 14.95 1.11
CA GLN A 47 1.21 15.43 2.10
C GLN A 47 1.16 16.94 2.28
N SER A 48 0.62 17.69 1.34
CA SER A 48 0.65 19.14 1.36
C SER A 48 -0.07 19.73 2.58
N ASP A 49 0.51 20.76 3.19
CA ASP A 49 -0.12 21.35 4.38
C ASP A 49 -1.50 21.92 4.00
N THR A 50 -2.51 21.80 4.86
CA THR A 50 -3.85 22.40 4.65
C THR A 50 -4.11 23.56 5.61
N ALA A 51 -3.29 23.67 6.66
CA ALA A 51 -3.20 24.81 7.56
C ALA A 51 -1.74 25.23 7.77
N LYS A 52 -1.47 26.20 8.66
CA LYS A 52 -0.12 26.66 8.95
C LYS A 52 0.68 25.54 9.62
N GLU A 53 1.66 25.00 8.89
CA GLU A 53 2.56 23.93 9.33
C GLU A 53 1.86 22.68 9.87
N SER A 54 0.68 22.37 9.34
CA SER A 54 -0.14 21.25 9.80
C SER A 54 -1.08 20.74 8.69
N GLY A 55 -1.63 19.55 8.92
CA GLY A 55 -2.64 18.95 8.09
C GLY A 55 -2.09 18.13 6.91
N GLY A 56 -2.80 18.23 5.79
CA GLY A 56 -2.84 17.22 4.73
C GLY A 56 -4.27 16.89 4.36
N PHE A 57 -4.47 16.25 3.21
CA PHE A 57 -5.76 15.66 2.88
C PHE A 57 -5.71 14.14 2.91
N LEU A 58 -6.86 13.54 3.20
CA LEU A 58 -7.15 12.14 2.90
C LEU A 58 -8.35 12.12 1.94
N HIS A 59 -8.09 11.74 0.69
CA HIS A 59 -9.11 11.59 -0.35
C HIS A 59 -9.58 10.15 -0.41
N ILE A 60 -10.88 9.93 -0.42
CA ILE A 60 -11.51 8.60 -0.43
C ILE A 60 -12.43 8.52 -1.64
N TYR A 61 -12.09 7.65 -2.59
CA TYR A 61 -12.88 7.41 -3.79
C TYR A 61 -13.74 6.16 -3.65
N ASP A 62 -14.91 6.18 -4.27
CA ASP A 62 -15.58 4.93 -4.64
C ASP A 62 -14.73 4.23 -5.70
N GLY A 63 -14.28 3.03 -5.39
CA GLY A 63 -13.29 2.33 -6.20
C GLY A 63 -13.82 1.89 -7.56
N ALA A 64 -15.09 1.51 -7.64
CA ALA A 64 -15.73 1.12 -8.90
C ALA A 64 -15.94 2.34 -9.82
N ALA A 65 -16.39 3.47 -9.27
CA ALA A 65 -16.53 4.72 -10.02
C ALA A 65 -15.18 5.25 -10.52
N LEU A 66 -14.16 5.22 -9.65
CA LEU A 66 -12.78 5.60 -10.02
C LEU A 66 -12.23 4.69 -11.13
N ALA A 67 -12.39 3.38 -10.97
CA ALA A 67 -11.96 2.43 -11.98
C ALA A 67 -12.71 2.61 -13.30
N ALA A 68 -14.02 2.88 -13.26
CA ALA A 68 -14.86 3.01 -14.46
C ALA A 68 -14.48 4.23 -15.31
N ASN A 69 -14.32 5.41 -14.71
CA ASN A 69 -14.04 6.66 -15.43
C ASN A 69 -13.12 7.61 -14.63
N PRO A 70 -11.81 7.33 -14.59
CA PRO A 70 -10.88 8.07 -13.73
C PRO A 70 -10.84 9.58 -14.02
N ALA A 71 -10.94 9.98 -15.30
CA ALA A 71 -10.85 11.38 -15.71
C ALA A 71 -11.94 12.29 -15.12
N THR A 72 -13.08 11.72 -14.68
CA THR A 72 -14.20 12.48 -14.10
C THR A 72 -14.52 12.08 -12.67
N ALA A 73 -13.83 11.05 -12.15
CA ALA A 73 -14.02 10.58 -10.80
C ALA A 73 -13.61 11.65 -9.79
N LYS A 74 -14.42 11.80 -8.75
CA LYS A 74 -14.15 12.69 -7.62
C LYS A 74 -14.09 11.85 -6.34
N PRO A 75 -13.32 12.28 -5.33
CA PRO A 75 -13.42 11.67 -4.01
C PRO A 75 -14.87 11.70 -3.54
N ALA A 76 -15.38 10.56 -3.08
CA ALA A 76 -16.65 10.48 -2.39
C ALA A 76 -16.58 11.25 -1.06
N VAL A 77 -15.41 11.24 -0.42
CA VAL A 77 -15.10 12.06 0.76
C VAL A 77 -13.67 12.59 0.69
N THR A 78 -13.48 13.82 1.15
CA THR A 78 -12.16 14.41 1.41
C THR A 78 -12.14 14.84 2.87
N ILE A 79 -11.15 14.36 3.63
CA ILE A 79 -10.94 14.75 5.03
C ILE A 79 -9.74 15.69 5.09
N ASP A 80 -9.94 16.89 5.63
CA ASP A 80 -8.86 17.79 5.98
C ASP A 80 -8.26 17.37 7.33
N LEU A 81 -7.02 16.90 7.29
CA LEU A 81 -6.33 16.39 8.48
C LEU A 81 -5.90 17.51 9.44
N SER A 82 -6.00 18.79 9.06
CA SER A 82 -5.78 19.94 9.96
C SER A 82 -6.96 20.21 10.91
N GLY A 83 -8.11 19.58 10.67
CA GLY A 83 -9.33 19.73 11.47
C GLY A 83 -9.38 18.84 12.71
N GLU A 84 -10.46 18.08 12.86
CA GLU A 84 -10.72 17.25 14.04
C GLU A 84 -9.62 16.22 14.32
N ILE A 85 -9.01 15.66 13.27
CA ILE A 85 -7.89 14.71 13.41
C ILE A 85 -6.66 15.39 14.00
N ASN A 86 -6.31 16.60 13.56
CA ASN A 86 -5.21 17.35 14.17
C ASN A 86 -5.50 17.65 15.63
N ALA A 87 -6.70 18.14 15.95
CA ALA A 87 -7.08 18.42 17.33
C ALA A 87 -7.00 17.18 18.23
N PHE A 88 -7.46 16.03 17.73
CA PHE A 88 -7.37 14.75 18.42
C PHE A 88 -5.91 14.34 18.68
N CYS A 89 -5.08 14.36 17.63
CA CYS A 89 -3.67 13.99 17.74
C CYS A 89 -2.89 14.94 18.64
N GLU A 90 -3.08 16.26 18.49
CA GLU A 90 -2.39 17.26 19.31
C GLU A 90 -2.77 17.15 20.79
N ALA A 91 -4.02 16.80 21.10
CA ALA A 91 -4.43 16.48 22.46
C ALA A 91 -3.63 15.30 23.04
N ALA A 92 -3.38 14.25 22.24
CA ALA A 92 -2.67 13.04 22.62
C ALA A 92 -1.14 13.22 22.67
N THR A 93 -0.55 13.93 21.71
CA THR A 93 0.91 13.97 21.47
C THR A 93 1.55 15.32 21.75
N LYS A 94 0.74 16.37 21.98
CA LYS A 94 1.16 17.77 22.17
C LYS A 94 1.84 18.38 20.94
N LYS A 95 1.60 17.83 19.75
CA LYS A 95 2.15 18.32 18.49
C LYS A 95 1.09 18.21 17.38
N PRO A 96 1.01 19.18 16.46
CA PRO A 96 0.14 19.03 15.31
C PRO A 96 0.61 17.92 14.35
N VAL A 97 -0.34 17.29 13.68
CA VAL A 97 -0.05 16.39 12.56
C VAL A 97 0.33 17.19 11.33
N ARG A 98 1.29 16.69 10.55
CA ARG A 98 1.73 17.32 9.31
C ARG A 98 2.35 16.27 8.41
N ARG A 99 2.09 16.37 7.11
CA ARG A 99 2.61 15.47 6.07
C ARG A 99 2.15 14.02 6.29
N PRO A 100 0.85 13.70 6.10
CA PRO A 100 0.39 12.31 6.08
C PRO A 100 1.17 11.54 5.01
N HIS A 101 1.95 10.55 5.41
CA HIS A 101 2.91 9.88 4.53
C HIS A 101 2.35 8.54 4.07
N MET A 102 2.54 7.48 4.86
CA MET A 102 2.08 6.14 4.51
C MET A 102 0.67 5.90 5.03
N LEU A 103 -0.06 5.06 4.30
CA LEU A 103 -1.40 4.62 4.63
C LEU A 103 -1.49 3.10 4.43
N PHE A 104 -1.99 2.40 5.44
CA PHE A 104 -2.27 0.97 5.37
C PHE A 104 -3.60 0.64 6.04
N PHE A 105 -4.19 -0.49 5.67
CA PHE A 105 -5.27 -1.10 6.44
C PHE A 105 -4.76 -2.32 7.21
N ASN A 106 -5.31 -2.56 8.40
CA ASN A 106 -5.12 -3.85 9.06
C ASN A 106 -5.72 -4.98 8.22
N LYS A 107 -5.35 -6.24 8.50
CA LYS A 107 -5.78 -7.42 7.71
C LYS A 107 -7.29 -7.44 7.46
N ASP A 108 -8.10 -7.15 8.48
CA ASP A 108 -9.56 -7.20 8.41
C ASP A 108 -10.20 -5.92 7.83
N GLN A 109 -9.40 -4.96 7.35
CA GLN A 109 -9.88 -3.71 6.72
C GLN A 109 -10.74 -2.81 7.63
N SER A 110 -10.72 -3.10 8.93
CA SER A 110 -11.47 -2.40 9.97
C SER A 110 -10.83 -1.08 10.39
N HIS A 111 -9.50 -0.97 10.27
CA HIS A 111 -8.75 0.19 10.73
C HIS A 111 -7.75 0.67 9.68
N ALA A 112 -7.72 1.98 9.47
CA ALA A 112 -6.66 2.65 8.73
C ALA A 112 -5.54 3.05 9.69
N ILE A 113 -4.29 2.90 9.24
CA ILE A 113 -3.09 3.30 9.95
C ILE A 113 -2.36 4.32 9.08
N LEU A 114 -2.26 5.55 9.59
CA LEU A 114 -1.59 6.66 8.90
C LEU A 114 -0.33 7.05 9.65
N SER A 115 0.80 7.12 8.96
CA SER A 115 2.01 7.75 9.49
C SER A 115 2.08 9.21 9.07
N PHE A 116 2.73 10.03 9.88
CA PHE A 116 2.99 11.43 9.58
C PHE A 116 4.46 11.74 9.74
N LEU A 117 5.04 12.51 8.81
CA LEU A 117 6.43 12.96 8.95
C LEU A 117 6.62 13.99 10.07
N SER A 118 5.56 14.44 10.72
CA SER A 118 5.64 15.10 12.02
C SER A 118 5.84 14.14 13.20
N GLY A 119 5.94 12.83 12.98
CA GLY A 119 6.26 11.84 14.01
C GLY A 119 5.06 11.10 14.59
N HIS A 120 3.89 11.18 13.97
CA HIS A 120 2.67 10.55 14.49
C HIS A 120 2.37 9.23 13.78
N VAL A 121 1.77 8.30 14.51
CA VAL A 121 1.03 7.17 13.94
C VAL A 121 -0.40 7.25 14.45
N LEU A 122 -1.33 7.40 13.52
CA LEU A 122 -2.76 7.52 13.77
C LEU A 122 -3.44 6.20 13.40
N PHE A 123 -4.28 5.71 14.31
CA PHE A 123 -5.22 4.61 14.07
C PHE A 123 -6.63 5.19 13.96
N MET A 124 -7.35 4.82 12.91
CA MET A 124 -8.71 5.27 12.63
C MET A 124 -9.61 4.08 12.36
N ASP A 125 -10.84 4.09 12.86
CA ASP A 125 -11.88 3.17 12.40
C ASP A 125 -12.17 3.48 10.93
N ALA A 126 -12.00 2.49 10.06
CA ALA A 126 -12.05 2.69 8.61
C ALA A 126 -13.47 2.97 8.11
N LYS A 127 -14.49 2.46 8.81
CA LYS A 127 -15.90 2.58 8.39
C LYS A 127 -16.47 3.95 8.71
N THR A 128 -16.25 4.42 9.93
CA THR A 128 -16.73 5.71 10.46
C THR A 128 -15.74 6.84 10.21
N ARG A 129 -14.47 6.50 9.90
CA ARG A 129 -13.37 7.42 9.59
C ARG A 129 -12.99 8.30 10.79
N LYS A 130 -13.30 7.82 11.99
CA LYS A 130 -13.01 8.53 13.25
C LYS A 130 -11.64 8.12 13.79
N PRO A 131 -10.87 9.04 14.37
CA PRO A 131 -9.62 8.71 15.02
C PRO A 131 -9.87 7.95 16.33
N GLU A 132 -9.04 6.94 16.61
CA GLU A 132 -9.13 6.13 17.83
C GLU A 132 -7.90 6.25 18.73
N ALA A 133 -6.71 6.33 18.13
CA ALA A 133 -5.48 6.57 18.85
C ALA A 133 -4.47 7.32 17.98
N CYS A 134 -3.69 8.20 18.60
CA CYS A 134 -2.61 8.90 17.93
C CYS A 134 -1.37 8.86 18.82
N LEU A 135 -0.34 8.15 18.36
CA LEU A 135 0.87 7.87 19.10
C LEU A 135 2.03 8.71 18.56
N SER A 136 2.88 9.21 19.45
CA SER A 136 4.11 9.91 19.07
C SER A 136 5.27 8.93 18.96
N MET A 137 5.80 8.76 17.75
CA MET A 137 7.01 8.00 17.48
C MET A 137 8.29 8.86 17.57
N GLY A 138 8.15 10.18 17.75
CA GLY A 138 9.25 11.14 17.78
C GLY A 138 9.11 12.22 16.70
N LYS A 139 10.16 12.44 15.91
CA LYS A 139 10.22 13.57 14.97
C LYS A 139 9.63 13.27 13.59
N ASN A 140 9.74 12.03 13.10
CA ASN A 140 9.42 11.70 11.71
C ASN A 140 9.08 10.22 11.55
N ALA A 141 7.80 9.87 11.63
CA ALA A 141 7.32 8.52 11.41
C ALA A 141 7.13 8.33 9.91
N HIS A 142 8.07 7.64 9.27
CA HIS A 142 8.03 7.38 7.84
C HIS A 142 6.89 6.40 7.53
N ALA A 143 6.91 5.21 8.12
CA ALA A 143 5.90 4.18 7.90
C ALA A 143 5.43 3.56 9.21
N ALA A 144 4.23 2.98 9.21
CA ALA A 144 3.70 2.12 10.27
C ALA A 144 2.97 0.92 9.64
N TRP A 145 3.66 -0.21 9.53
CA TRP A 145 3.19 -1.39 8.81
C TRP A 145 2.38 -2.31 9.72
N PRO A 146 1.10 -2.62 9.41
CA PRO A 146 0.34 -3.60 10.18
C PRO A 146 0.90 -5.00 9.97
N THR A 147 0.94 -5.79 11.05
CA THR A 147 1.24 -7.22 10.95
C THR A 147 0.00 -8.03 10.57
N PRO A 148 0.13 -9.07 9.72
CA PRO A 148 -0.99 -9.91 9.30
C PRO A 148 -1.78 -10.57 10.45
N ASN A 149 -1.14 -10.90 11.56
CA ASN A 149 -1.81 -11.50 12.73
C ASN A 149 -2.61 -10.48 13.57
N GLN A 150 -2.58 -9.20 13.18
CA GLN A 150 -3.30 -8.10 13.80
C GLN A 150 -2.89 -7.76 15.25
N LYS A 151 -1.74 -8.25 15.71
CA LYS A 151 -1.27 -8.01 17.09
C LYS A 151 -0.30 -6.86 17.22
N MET A 152 0.30 -6.45 16.10
CA MET A 152 1.29 -5.38 16.07
C MET A 152 1.14 -4.48 14.85
N ALA A 153 1.62 -3.26 14.97
CA ALA A 153 2.08 -2.43 13.86
C ALA A 153 3.55 -2.08 14.09
N ILE A 154 4.35 -2.04 13.03
CA ILE A 154 5.80 -1.80 13.09
C ILE A 154 6.09 -0.45 12.46
N ALA A 155 6.61 0.49 13.26
CA ALA A 155 6.87 1.85 12.83
C ALA A 155 8.36 2.15 12.63
N ALA A 156 8.66 2.88 11.55
CA ALA A 156 9.98 3.39 11.23
C ALA A 156 10.01 4.90 11.47
N ASN A 157 10.92 5.36 12.34
CA ASN A 157 11.21 6.78 12.50
C ASN A 157 12.58 7.11 11.92
N ILE A 158 12.56 7.83 10.80
CA ILE A 158 13.75 8.08 9.98
C ILE A 158 14.71 9.11 10.60
N ILE A 159 14.21 10.13 11.29
CA ILE A 159 15.06 11.20 11.84
C ILE A 159 15.71 10.75 13.14
N ASP A 160 14.94 10.10 14.01
CA ASP A 160 15.46 9.63 15.30
C ASP A 160 16.15 8.26 15.17
N LYS A 161 16.16 7.65 13.98
CA LYS A 161 16.71 6.31 13.69
C LYS A 161 16.16 5.25 14.64
N LYS A 162 14.84 5.25 14.82
CA LYS A 162 14.14 4.33 15.73
C LYS A 162 13.26 3.37 14.96
N PHE A 163 13.29 2.12 15.41
CA PHE A 163 12.39 1.06 14.98
C PHE A 163 11.50 0.68 16.15
N VAL A 164 10.18 0.80 15.98
CA VAL A 164 9.22 0.76 17.08
C VAL A 164 8.17 -0.31 16.81
N ARG A 165 7.91 -1.18 17.79
CA ARG A 165 6.76 -2.08 17.79
C ARG A 165 5.61 -1.45 18.56
N ILE A 166 4.46 -1.35 17.93
CA ILE A 166 3.21 -0.93 18.55
C ILE A 166 2.35 -2.18 18.72
N TRP A 167 1.96 -2.51 19.95
CA TRP A 167 0.98 -3.53 20.23
C TRP A 167 -0.42 -3.04 19.86
N THR A 168 -1.18 -3.87 19.17
CA THR A 168 -2.53 -3.56 18.66
C THR A 168 -3.53 -4.58 19.17
N ASP A 169 -4.65 -4.10 19.71
CA ASP A 169 -5.89 -4.86 19.85
C ASP A 169 -7.01 -4.01 19.25
N TYR A 170 -7.29 -4.28 17.97
CA TYR A 170 -8.28 -3.55 17.19
C TYR A 170 -9.71 -3.76 17.71
N ALA A 171 -10.00 -4.89 18.35
CA ALA A 171 -11.33 -5.16 18.89
C ALA A 171 -11.55 -4.40 20.21
N ALA A 172 -10.49 -4.27 21.01
CA ALA A 172 -10.52 -3.49 22.24
C ALA A 172 -10.22 -1.99 22.03
N HIS A 173 -9.90 -1.56 20.81
CA HIS A 173 -9.45 -0.20 20.49
C HIS A 173 -8.23 0.23 21.32
N THR A 174 -7.26 -0.67 21.54
CA THR A 174 -6.05 -0.38 22.32
C THR A 174 -4.78 -0.46 21.49
N PHE A 175 -3.94 0.57 21.64
CA PHE A 175 -2.72 0.76 20.87
C PHE A 175 -1.64 1.34 21.78
N SER A 176 -0.52 0.63 21.95
CA SER A 176 0.51 1.06 22.88
C SER A 176 1.89 0.50 22.55
N PHE A 177 2.92 1.13 23.09
CA PHE A 177 4.29 0.60 23.07
C PHE A 177 5.00 1.04 24.35
N ASP A 178 5.94 0.23 24.81
CA ASP A 178 6.83 0.53 25.92
C ASP A 178 8.15 1.12 25.36
N PRO A 179 8.52 2.38 25.66
CA PRO A 179 9.74 3.00 25.14
C PRO A 179 11.05 2.26 25.46
N GLU A 180 11.08 1.42 26.50
CA GLU A 180 12.26 0.65 26.90
C GLU A 180 12.30 -0.73 26.25
N LYS A 181 11.14 -1.34 25.97
CA LYS A 181 11.04 -2.72 25.49
C LYS A 181 10.75 -2.86 24.00
N ASP A 182 10.03 -1.89 23.44
CA ASP A 182 9.48 -1.96 22.09
C ASP A 182 10.19 -1.01 21.11
N VAL A 183 11.24 -0.32 21.55
CA VAL A 183 12.00 0.62 20.72
C VAL A 183 13.44 0.14 20.56
N VAL A 184 13.88 -0.01 19.32
CA VAL A 184 15.27 -0.27 18.96
C VAL A 184 15.91 1.02 18.43
N ASN A 185 17.04 1.39 19.02
CA ASN A 185 17.86 2.51 18.55
C ASN A 185 18.81 2.03 17.44
N LEU A 186 18.45 2.28 16.18
CA LEU A 186 19.22 1.84 15.02
C LEU A 186 20.51 2.64 14.82
N ALA A 187 20.64 3.84 15.42
CA ALA A 187 21.86 4.62 15.35
C ALA A 187 23.08 3.87 15.93
N LEU A 188 22.84 2.93 16.86
CA LEU A 188 23.88 2.09 17.45
C LEU A 188 24.41 1.01 16.49
N LEU A 189 23.74 0.80 15.35
CA LEU A 189 24.09 -0.20 14.34
C LEU A 189 24.72 0.44 13.09
N GLU A 190 25.00 1.74 13.12
CA GLU A 190 25.64 2.45 12.00
C GLU A 190 27.12 2.10 11.89
N GLY A 191 27.58 1.95 10.65
CA GLY A 191 28.98 1.62 10.35
C GLY A 191 29.24 1.54 8.85
N GLY A 192 30.44 1.13 8.46
CA GLY A 192 30.84 1.11 7.04
C GLY A 192 29.92 0.29 6.14
N GLU A 193 29.40 -0.84 6.63
CA GLU A 193 28.48 -1.71 5.88
C GLU A 193 27.06 -1.15 5.76
N ARG A 194 26.68 -0.21 6.64
CA ARG A 194 25.35 0.42 6.75
C ARG A 194 25.54 1.86 7.23
N PRO A 195 25.93 2.77 6.32
CA PRO A 195 26.45 4.11 6.67
C PRO A 195 25.39 5.05 7.23
N ASP A 196 24.11 4.78 6.98
CA ASP A 196 22.97 5.52 7.54
C ASP A 196 21.81 4.56 7.80
N THR A 197 21.59 4.20 9.06
CA THR A 197 20.59 3.21 9.48
C THR A 197 19.21 3.84 9.74
N SER A 198 18.97 5.03 9.22
CA SER A 198 17.63 5.62 9.25
C SER A 198 16.64 4.69 8.53
N PRO A 199 15.65 4.12 9.25
CA PRO A 199 14.75 3.14 8.67
C PRO A 199 13.77 3.83 7.73
N ILE A 200 13.56 3.26 6.54
CA ILE A 200 12.60 3.74 5.54
C ILE A 200 11.29 2.98 5.71
N CYS A 201 11.23 1.73 5.25
CA CYS A 201 9.99 0.95 5.23
C CYS A 201 10.22 -0.41 5.94
N PRO A 202 9.47 -0.71 7.03
CA PRO A 202 9.61 -1.94 7.83
C PRO A 202 8.59 -3.01 7.40
N ILE A 203 8.81 -3.64 6.25
CA ILE A 203 7.85 -4.58 5.65
C ILE A 203 7.75 -5.84 6.51
N THR A 204 6.54 -6.22 6.91
CA THR A 204 6.31 -7.44 7.72
C THR A 204 5.89 -8.60 6.85
N GLU A 205 6.44 -9.79 7.12
CA GLU A 205 6.09 -10.99 6.37
C GLU A 205 4.81 -11.66 6.90
N SER A 206 4.23 -12.52 6.07
CA SER A 206 2.91 -13.15 6.22
C SER A 206 2.65 -13.85 7.57
N SER A 207 3.69 -14.38 8.21
CA SER A 207 3.64 -15.05 9.52
C SER A 207 3.65 -14.07 10.69
N SER A 208 3.87 -12.77 10.43
CA SER A 208 3.96 -11.70 11.42
C SER A 208 5.11 -11.83 12.41
N ARG A 209 6.15 -12.58 12.03
CA ARG A 209 7.31 -12.82 12.87
C ARG A 209 8.47 -11.91 12.52
N TYR A 210 8.75 -11.76 11.23
CA TYR A 210 9.89 -10.98 10.77
C TYR A 210 9.48 -9.64 10.14
N ALA A 211 10.29 -8.61 10.39
CA ALA A 211 10.20 -7.33 9.71
C ALA A 211 11.51 -7.06 8.97
N PHE A 212 11.39 -6.68 7.69
CA PHE A 212 12.46 -6.32 6.77
C PHE A 212 12.54 -4.80 6.71
N VAL A 213 13.62 -4.24 7.25
CA VAL A 213 13.78 -2.79 7.41
C VAL A 213 14.81 -2.31 6.39
N THR A 214 14.34 -1.65 5.34
CA THR A 214 15.19 -0.96 4.37
C THR A 214 15.77 0.31 5.00
N LEU A 215 16.99 0.68 4.58
CA LEU A 215 17.76 1.77 5.22
C LEU A 215 18.08 2.89 4.23
N ARG A 216 18.08 4.13 4.73
CA ARG A 216 18.41 5.30 3.91
C ARG A 216 19.80 5.21 3.29
N GLY A 217 20.78 4.68 4.02
CA GLY A 217 22.17 4.53 3.55
C GLY A 217 22.47 3.24 2.79
N GLY A 218 21.46 2.42 2.53
CA GLY A 218 21.63 1.08 1.96
C GLY A 218 21.85 0.01 3.03
N GLY A 219 21.71 -1.24 2.63
CA GLY A 219 21.60 -2.39 3.49
C GLY A 219 20.18 -2.62 4.00
N LEU A 220 20.01 -3.70 4.76
CA LEU A 220 18.73 -4.14 5.28
C LEU A 220 18.91 -4.83 6.63
N PHE A 221 17.95 -4.64 7.53
CA PHE A 221 17.84 -5.41 8.77
C PHE A 221 16.64 -6.35 8.74
N VAL A 222 16.80 -7.56 9.27
CA VAL A 222 15.69 -8.47 9.56
C VAL A 222 15.56 -8.60 11.06
N PHE A 223 14.44 -8.16 11.61
CA PHE A 223 14.11 -8.29 13.03
C PHE A 223 13.09 -9.40 13.27
N ASP A 224 13.29 -10.25 14.27
CA ASP A 224 12.20 -11.00 14.91
C ASP A 224 11.43 -10.02 15.81
N VAL A 225 10.24 -9.64 15.38
CA VAL A 225 9.39 -8.66 16.08
C VAL A 225 8.51 -9.30 17.15
N THR A 226 8.61 -10.61 17.38
CA THR A 226 7.81 -11.32 18.40
C THR A 226 8.54 -11.43 19.74
N THR A 227 9.86 -11.27 19.74
CA THR A 227 10.69 -11.32 20.95
C THR A 227 10.68 -9.98 21.69
N THR A 228 10.96 -9.98 22.99
CA THR A 228 11.08 -8.76 23.80
C THR A 228 12.40 -8.81 24.59
N PRO A 229 13.38 -7.93 24.28
CA PRO A 229 13.38 -6.94 23.20
C PRO A 229 13.39 -7.58 21.80
N MET A 230 12.93 -6.83 20.78
CA MET A 230 12.99 -7.28 19.38
C MET A 230 14.43 -7.65 19.00
N SER A 231 14.61 -8.77 18.29
CA SER A 231 15.94 -9.33 18.03
C SER A 231 16.34 -9.13 16.57
N LEU A 232 17.51 -8.53 16.34
CA LEU A 232 18.11 -8.49 15.01
C LEU A 232 18.63 -9.88 14.65
N VAL A 233 18.05 -10.53 13.64
CA VAL A 233 18.37 -11.93 13.28
C VAL A 233 19.20 -12.07 12.02
N ALA A 234 19.13 -11.10 11.10
CA ALA A 234 19.95 -11.09 9.90
C ALA A 234 20.16 -9.65 9.39
N THR A 235 21.22 -9.45 8.60
CA THR A 235 21.57 -8.16 8.01
C THR A 235 22.09 -8.33 6.60
N LEU A 236 21.83 -7.35 5.74
CA LEU A 236 22.51 -7.16 4.45
C LEU A 236 23.23 -5.81 4.47
N ASN A 237 24.36 -5.71 3.79
CA ASN A 237 25.17 -4.49 3.67
C ASN A 237 24.75 -3.63 2.46
N ASN A 238 25.31 -2.43 2.37
CA ASN A 238 25.02 -1.43 1.34
C ASN A 238 25.52 -1.77 -0.07
N ASN A 239 26.31 -2.84 -0.24
CA ASN A 239 26.63 -3.42 -1.55
C ASN A 239 25.67 -4.56 -1.95
N GLU A 240 24.91 -5.09 -0.99
CA GLU A 240 23.91 -6.15 -1.24
C GLU A 240 22.51 -5.57 -1.49
N ILE A 241 22.18 -4.46 -0.81
CA ILE A 241 20.94 -3.69 -0.98
C ILE A 241 21.32 -2.21 -1.08
N HIS A 242 20.96 -1.56 -2.18
CA HIS A 242 21.23 -0.14 -2.38
C HIS A 242 20.33 0.77 -1.51
N PRO A 243 20.67 2.06 -1.35
CA PRO A 243 19.94 3.04 -0.54
C PRO A 243 18.43 3.19 -0.78
N ALA A 244 17.78 3.80 0.20
CA ALA A 244 16.47 4.48 0.12
C ALA A 244 15.27 3.69 -0.45
N GLY A 245 15.30 2.36 -0.36
CA GLY A 245 14.15 1.52 -0.70
C GLY A 245 12.94 1.74 0.18
N CYS A 246 11.73 1.86 -0.40
CA CYS A 246 10.47 1.81 0.37
C CYS A 246 9.49 0.72 -0.11
N GLY A 247 9.65 0.24 -1.33
CA GLY A 247 8.84 -0.86 -1.86
C GLY A 247 9.18 -2.16 -1.17
N GLY A 248 8.15 -2.90 -0.79
CA GLY A 248 8.34 -4.29 -0.42
C GLY A 248 7.03 -5.06 -0.37
N ILE A 249 7.06 -6.28 -0.90
CA ILE A 249 5.91 -7.16 -0.94
C ILE A 249 6.34 -8.63 -0.94
N GLN A 250 5.65 -9.44 -0.16
CA GLN A 250 5.86 -10.88 -0.17
C GLN A 250 4.97 -11.55 -1.21
N VAL A 251 5.55 -12.40 -2.05
CA VAL A 251 4.82 -13.32 -2.95
C VAL A 251 5.35 -14.73 -2.71
N GLY A 252 4.49 -15.62 -2.20
CA GLY A 252 4.91 -16.96 -1.78
C GLY A 252 5.93 -16.90 -0.65
N GLU A 253 7.05 -17.61 -0.79
CA GLU A 253 8.16 -17.63 0.18
C GLU A 253 9.27 -16.61 -0.15
N THR A 254 8.98 -15.63 -1.01
CA THR A 254 9.94 -14.60 -1.42
C THR A 254 9.46 -13.22 -0.99
N MET A 255 10.34 -12.47 -0.33
CA MET A 255 10.14 -11.05 -0.08
C MET A 255 10.82 -10.26 -1.19
N TYR A 256 10.04 -9.52 -1.97
CA TYR A 256 10.58 -8.54 -2.90
C TYR A 256 10.74 -7.22 -2.18
N VAL A 257 11.89 -6.57 -2.34
CA VAL A 257 12.14 -5.21 -1.87
C VAL A 257 12.82 -4.44 -2.99
N ASN A 258 12.80 -3.12 -2.92
CA ASN A 258 13.51 -2.30 -3.88
C ASN A 258 14.52 -1.35 -3.22
N SER A 259 15.28 -0.66 -4.07
CA SER A 259 16.12 0.48 -3.72
C SER A 259 15.78 1.65 -4.62
N GLY A 260 15.75 2.84 -4.02
CA GLY A 260 15.26 4.05 -4.64
C GLY A 260 16.25 5.20 -4.50
N GLY A 261 15.93 6.31 -5.13
CA GLY A 261 16.64 7.57 -5.08
C GLY A 261 16.13 8.54 -4.01
N GLY A 262 16.43 9.83 -4.21
CA GLY A 262 16.04 10.92 -3.30
C GLY A 262 17.00 11.15 -2.14
N TRP A 263 18.13 10.44 -2.09
CA TRP A 263 19.20 10.68 -1.12
C TRP A 263 20.37 11.43 -1.79
N PRO A 264 21.03 12.42 -1.16
CA PRO A 264 22.00 13.26 -1.86
C PRO A 264 23.17 12.53 -2.55
N ILE A 265 23.56 11.35 -2.06
CA ILE A 265 24.64 10.55 -2.70
C ILE A 265 24.11 9.46 -3.64
N ALA A 266 22.80 9.23 -3.65
CA ALA A 266 22.08 8.32 -4.55
C ALA A 266 20.75 8.99 -4.95
N PRO A 267 20.80 10.07 -5.78
CA PRO A 267 19.61 10.85 -6.10
C PRO A 267 18.64 10.07 -7.00
N LEU A 268 19.16 9.12 -7.78
CA LEU A 268 18.44 8.14 -8.61
C LEU A 268 18.96 6.76 -8.25
N SER A 269 18.06 5.78 -8.17
CA SER A 269 18.39 4.36 -8.08
C SER A 269 17.13 3.57 -8.38
N TYR A 270 17.29 2.50 -9.14
CA TYR A 270 16.19 1.59 -9.41
C TYR A 270 16.76 0.19 -9.37
N ASP A 271 16.55 -0.49 -8.24
CA ASP A 271 16.86 -1.91 -8.10
C ASP A 271 15.69 -2.65 -7.46
N ILE A 272 15.47 -3.87 -7.91
CA ILE A 272 14.52 -4.80 -7.30
C ILE A 272 15.27 -6.05 -6.86
N TYR A 273 15.07 -6.47 -5.62
CA TYR A 273 15.70 -7.65 -5.06
C TYR A 273 14.65 -8.68 -4.63
N ALA A 274 14.97 -9.97 -4.80
CA ALA A 274 14.23 -11.08 -4.26
C ALA A 274 15.00 -11.68 -3.07
N LEU A 275 14.36 -11.74 -1.91
CA LEU A 275 14.90 -12.30 -0.67
C LEU A 275 14.21 -13.63 -0.35
N ASP A 276 14.99 -14.68 -0.16
CA ASP A 276 14.50 -16.01 0.22
C ASP A 276 14.22 -16.08 1.73
N LEU A 277 12.97 -16.38 2.08
CA LEU A 277 12.52 -16.48 3.48
C LEU A 277 12.82 -17.83 4.13
N SER A 278 13.09 -18.87 3.34
CA SER A 278 13.17 -20.26 3.81
C SER A 278 14.36 -20.52 4.75
N THR A 279 15.38 -19.67 4.71
CA THR A 279 16.60 -19.82 5.51
C THR A 279 16.60 -19.05 6.83
N LEU A 280 15.56 -18.26 7.10
CA LEU A 280 15.44 -17.51 8.34
C LEU A 280 15.22 -18.43 9.57
N PRO A 281 15.74 -18.05 10.75
CA PRO A 281 16.54 -16.86 11.05
C PRO A 281 18.04 -17.03 10.78
N LYS A 282 18.49 -18.13 10.15
CA LYS A 282 19.93 -18.44 10.03
C LYS A 282 20.66 -17.46 9.12
N SER A 283 20.02 -17.07 8.03
CA SER A 283 20.57 -16.15 7.04
C SER A 283 19.44 -15.48 6.26
N VAL A 284 19.80 -14.42 5.55
CA VAL A 284 19.01 -13.85 4.46
C VAL A 284 19.98 -13.57 3.32
N SER A 285 19.53 -13.71 2.08
CA SER A 285 20.27 -13.32 0.89
C SER A 285 19.37 -12.52 -0.03
N ALA A 286 19.96 -11.58 -0.76
CA ALA A 286 19.27 -10.81 -1.79
C ALA A 286 19.79 -11.20 -3.17
N LYS A 287 18.88 -11.51 -4.08
CA LYS A 287 19.17 -11.66 -5.50
C LYS A 287 18.67 -10.40 -6.21
N LEU A 288 19.56 -9.68 -6.88
CA LEU A 288 19.16 -8.60 -7.79
C LEU A 288 18.36 -9.18 -8.96
N VAL A 289 17.16 -8.65 -9.16
CA VAL A 289 16.17 -9.10 -10.15
C VAL A 289 16.07 -8.13 -11.33
N SER A 290 16.12 -6.84 -11.04
CA SER A 290 16.08 -5.77 -12.03
C SER A 290 16.95 -4.62 -11.53
N SER A 291 17.64 -3.94 -12.44
CA SER A 291 18.39 -2.71 -12.16
C SER A 291 18.29 -1.78 -13.35
N ARG A 292 18.15 -0.48 -13.09
CA ARG A 292 18.13 0.59 -14.10
C ARG A 292 18.97 1.79 -13.67
N ASP A 293 20.03 1.55 -12.89
CA ASP A 293 20.92 2.60 -12.39
C ASP A 293 21.65 3.38 -13.51
N ASP A 294 21.65 2.87 -14.74
CA ASP A 294 22.15 3.56 -15.94
C ASP A 294 21.11 4.45 -16.64
N GLN A 295 19.90 4.53 -16.11
CA GLN A 295 18.77 5.30 -16.64
C GLN A 295 18.31 6.37 -15.67
N PHE A 296 17.49 7.30 -16.16
CA PHE A 296 16.75 8.22 -15.32
C PHE A 296 15.58 7.46 -14.67
N ALA A 297 15.89 6.68 -13.64
CA ALA A 297 14.95 5.76 -12.99
C ALA A 297 15.06 5.86 -11.47
N ASP A 298 13.92 5.65 -10.81
CA ASP A 298 13.80 5.80 -9.37
C ASP A 298 12.68 4.92 -8.82
N SER A 299 13.03 3.75 -8.29
CA SER A 299 12.02 2.79 -7.83
C SER A 299 11.40 3.22 -6.49
N HIS A 300 10.09 2.99 -6.31
CA HIS A 300 9.44 3.35 -5.05
C HIS A 300 8.37 2.38 -4.56
N GLY A 301 7.10 2.54 -4.94
CA GLY A 301 6.04 1.64 -4.51
C GLY A 301 6.05 0.30 -5.25
N MET A 302 5.47 -0.72 -4.61
CA MET A 302 5.25 -2.03 -5.23
C MET A 302 3.86 -2.57 -4.90
N ALA A 303 3.27 -3.31 -5.84
CA ALA A 303 2.06 -4.10 -5.64
C ALA A 303 2.22 -5.52 -6.19
N ALA A 304 1.50 -6.48 -5.63
CA ALA A 304 1.45 -7.85 -6.12
C ALA A 304 0.12 -8.10 -6.83
N VAL A 305 0.19 -8.51 -8.09
CA VAL A 305 -0.97 -8.78 -8.94
C VAL A 305 -0.87 -10.22 -9.42
N GLY A 306 -1.63 -11.10 -8.79
CA GLY A 306 -1.47 -12.55 -8.99
C GLY A 306 -0.06 -12.99 -8.58
N ARG A 307 0.72 -13.52 -9.52
CA ARG A 307 2.12 -13.92 -9.30
C ARG A 307 3.13 -12.86 -9.75
N TYR A 308 2.69 -11.68 -10.17
CA TYR A 308 3.57 -10.64 -10.70
C TYR A 308 3.77 -9.55 -9.65
N VAL A 309 4.97 -8.99 -9.63
CA VAL A 309 5.28 -7.80 -8.83
C VAL A 309 5.33 -6.62 -9.77
N TRP A 310 4.53 -5.60 -9.46
CA TRP A 310 4.49 -4.33 -10.19
C TRP A 310 5.26 -3.30 -9.37
N SER A 311 6.27 -2.67 -9.95
CA SER A 311 7.14 -1.70 -9.27
C SER A 311 7.07 -0.35 -9.97
N ALA A 312 6.75 0.70 -9.23
CA ALA A 312 6.73 2.06 -9.76
C ALA A 312 8.14 2.59 -9.97
N ASP A 313 8.34 3.24 -11.12
CA ASP A 313 9.50 4.04 -11.49
C ASP A 313 9.08 5.52 -11.53
N ARG A 314 9.36 6.26 -10.45
CA ARG A 314 8.96 7.67 -10.29
C ARG A 314 9.57 8.53 -11.40
N ALA A 315 10.88 8.44 -11.57
CA ALA A 315 11.63 9.24 -12.54
C ALA A 315 11.38 8.78 -13.99
N GLY A 316 11.24 7.46 -14.19
CA GLY A 316 11.01 6.88 -15.50
C GLY A 316 9.54 6.89 -15.96
N ASN A 317 8.60 7.37 -15.13
CA ASN A 317 7.18 7.50 -15.46
C ASN A 317 6.52 6.20 -15.95
N ASN A 318 6.89 5.06 -15.36
CA ASN A 318 6.38 3.75 -15.76
C ASN A 318 6.22 2.81 -14.57
N ILE A 319 5.53 1.69 -14.78
CA ILE A 319 5.43 0.58 -13.83
C ILE A 319 6.09 -0.65 -14.46
N GLU A 320 7.14 -1.19 -13.85
CA GLU A 320 7.74 -2.45 -14.29
C GLU A 320 6.96 -3.66 -13.77
N ILE A 321 6.88 -4.71 -14.59
CA ILE A 321 6.25 -5.99 -14.23
C ILE A 321 7.32 -7.08 -14.15
N ILE A 322 7.49 -7.65 -12.96
CA ILE A 322 8.40 -8.76 -12.69
C ILE A 322 7.60 -10.06 -12.55
N ASP A 323 8.02 -11.11 -13.26
CA ASP A 323 7.51 -12.47 -13.06
C ASP A 323 8.25 -13.14 -11.88
N THR A 324 7.53 -13.49 -10.83
CA THR A 324 8.13 -14.06 -9.61
C THR A 324 8.70 -15.47 -9.77
N VAL A 325 8.29 -16.20 -10.83
CA VAL A 325 8.83 -17.55 -11.09
C VAL A 325 10.18 -17.47 -11.78
N SER A 326 10.32 -16.62 -12.80
CA SER A 326 11.60 -16.45 -13.49
C SER A 326 12.53 -15.46 -12.80
N ASN A 327 11.98 -14.57 -11.95
CA ASN A 327 12.65 -13.38 -11.44
C ASN A 327 13.25 -12.55 -12.58
N LEU A 328 12.41 -12.23 -13.57
CA LEU A 328 12.78 -11.39 -14.71
C LEU A 328 11.72 -10.32 -14.93
N SER A 329 12.16 -9.17 -15.43
CA SER A 329 11.27 -8.17 -16.03
C SER A 329 10.61 -8.76 -17.28
N VAL A 330 9.29 -8.72 -17.32
CA VAL A 330 8.47 -9.30 -18.41
C VAL A 330 7.63 -8.26 -19.14
N GLY A 331 7.72 -7.00 -18.72
CA GLY A 331 7.04 -5.88 -19.35
C GLY A 331 7.08 -4.62 -18.49
N SER A 332 6.58 -3.54 -19.06
CA SER A 332 6.34 -2.29 -18.35
C SER A 332 5.05 -1.64 -18.85
N ILE A 333 4.49 -0.78 -18.02
CA ILE A 333 3.31 0.02 -18.34
C ILE A 333 3.75 1.48 -18.36
N ASP A 334 3.76 2.07 -19.56
CA ASP A 334 3.93 3.52 -19.71
C ASP A 334 2.65 4.21 -19.26
N ILE A 335 2.79 5.24 -18.42
CA ILE A 335 1.68 6.03 -17.90
C ILE A 335 1.74 7.50 -18.36
N VAL A 336 2.68 7.83 -19.24
CA VAL A 336 2.77 9.13 -19.91
C VAL A 336 1.60 9.29 -20.89
N THR A 337 0.99 10.47 -20.91
CA THR A 337 -0.10 10.82 -21.84
C THR A 337 0.11 12.21 -22.44
N ASP A 338 -0.74 12.63 -23.37
CA ASP A 338 -0.72 14.02 -23.86
C ASP A 338 -1.12 15.04 -22.78
N GLY A 339 -1.97 14.64 -21.83
CA GLY A 339 -2.41 15.50 -20.74
C GLY A 339 -1.44 15.56 -19.57
N ASN A 340 -0.63 14.52 -19.34
CA ASN A 340 0.32 14.44 -18.24
C ASN A 340 1.62 13.78 -18.76
N LYS A 341 2.66 14.62 -18.98
CA LYS A 341 3.94 14.18 -19.53
C LYS A 341 4.94 13.70 -18.50
N ASP A 342 4.65 13.92 -17.22
CA ASP A 342 5.51 13.58 -16.10
C ASP A 342 4.62 13.20 -14.89
N PRO A 343 4.00 12.01 -14.92
CA PRO A 343 3.06 11.57 -13.90
C PRO A 343 3.69 11.19 -12.55
N ALA A 344 4.98 10.86 -12.50
CA ALA A 344 5.73 10.46 -11.32
C ALA A 344 4.97 9.47 -10.42
N PRO A 345 4.82 8.20 -10.84
CA PRO A 345 4.08 7.19 -10.09
C PRO A 345 4.82 6.84 -8.79
N ASP A 346 4.13 6.82 -7.66
CA ASP A 346 4.75 6.62 -6.35
C ASP A 346 4.34 5.27 -5.71
N LEU A 347 3.34 5.24 -4.82
CA LEU A 347 2.84 4.02 -4.19
C LEU A 347 1.69 3.37 -4.98
N LEU A 348 1.50 2.06 -4.83
CA LEU A 348 0.45 1.29 -5.50
C LEU A 348 -0.31 0.37 -4.54
N ASP A 349 -1.58 0.12 -4.83
CA ASP A 349 -2.36 -0.99 -4.26
C ASP A 349 -3.42 -1.46 -5.26
N ASN A 350 -3.84 -2.72 -5.14
CA ASN A 350 -4.71 -3.42 -6.08
C ASN A 350 -6.13 -3.61 -5.55
N ALA A 351 -7.09 -3.52 -6.47
CA ALA A 351 -8.48 -3.87 -6.22
C ALA A 351 -8.61 -5.31 -5.68
N PRO A 352 -9.67 -5.64 -4.90
CA PRO A 352 -9.86 -6.96 -4.32
C PRO A 352 -9.87 -8.10 -5.35
N ASP A 353 -10.36 -7.83 -6.55
CA ASP A 353 -10.48 -8.77 -7.67
C ASP A 353 -9.24 -8.77 -8.60
N ASN A 354 -8.23 -7.96 -8.28
CA ASN A 354 -7.03 -7.74 -9.08
C ASN A 354 -7.31 -7.25 -10.52
N GLN A 355 -8.49 -6.70 -10.81
CA GLN A 355 -8.78 -6.16 -12.16
C GLN A 355 -8.18 -4.76 -12.36
N TYR A 356 -7.87 -4.06 -11.26
CA TYR A 356 -7.28 -2.73 -11.29
C TYR A 356 -6.16 -2.60 -10.26
N VAL A 357 -5.15 -1.81 -10.62
CA VAL A 357 -4.15 -1.25 -9.70
C VAL A 357 -4.33 0.26 -9.69
N PHE A 358 -4.27 0.84 -8.50
CA PHE A 358 -4.29 2.28 -8.28
C PHE A 358 -2.90 2.73 -7.90
N VAL A 359 -2.47 3.86 -8.44
CA VAL A 359 -1.14 4.44 -8.18
C VAL A 359 -1.29 5.90 -7.79
N SER A 360 -0.62 6.34 -6.74
CA SER A 360 -0.51 7.76 -6.41
C SER A 360 0.43 8.45 -7.39
N LEU A 361 0.03 9.62 -7.91
CA LEU A 361 0.83 10.42 -8.84
C LEU A 361 1.30 11.70 -8.14
N ARG A 362 2.60 11.98 -8.18
CA ARG A 362 3.19 13.14 -7.50
C ARG A 362 2.86 14.45 -8.20
N GLY A 363 2.94 15.53 -7.43
CA GLY A 363 2.70 16.88 -7.92
C GLY A 363 3.99 17.65 -8.26
N PRO A 364 3.86 18.93 -8.64
CA PRO A 364 4.97 19.78 -9.06
C PRO A 364 5.91 20.17 -7.92
N THR A 365 5.48 20.01 -6.68
CA THR A 365 6.23 20.41 -5.48
C THR A 365 6.38 19.24 -4.52
N PRO A 366 7.10 18.17 -4.89
CA PRO A 366 7.28 17.01 -4.03
C PRO A 366 7.97 17.40 -2.72
N LEU A 367 7.40 16.95 -1.62
CA LEU A 367 7.75 17.34 -0.27
C LEU A 367 8.73 16.36 0.38
N THR A 368 8.85 15.17 -0.21
CA THR A 368 9.57 14.01 0.34
C THR A 368 10.14 13.18 -0.79
N GLY A 369 11.27 12.51 -0.54
CA GLY A 369 11.88 11.57 -1.48
C GLY A 369 12.41 12.19 -2.79
N ASN A 370 12.35 13.51 -2.94
CA ASN A 370 12.81 14.22 -4.14
C ASN A 370 14.16 14.90 -3.90
N ASP A 371 15.17 14.52 -4.66
CA ASP A 371 16.39 15.30 -4.82
C ASP A 371 16.12 16.56 -5.66
N LYS A 372 16.62 17.70 -5.18
CA LYS A 372 16.32 19.01 -5.78
C LYS A 372 16.98 19.24 -7.14
N MET A 373 18.02 18.49 -7.46
CA MET A 373 18.75 18.61 -8.72
C MET A 373 18.29 17.56 -9.73
N ALA A 374 18.01 16.33 -9.27
CA ALA A 374 17.57 15.24 -10.13
C ALA A 374 16.08 15.28 -10.43
N HIS A 375 15.25 15.83 -9.54
CA HIS A 375 13.79 15.84 -9.70
C HIS A 375 13.17 14.44 -9.86
N ASN A 376 13.74 13.45 -9.19
CA ASN A 376 13.38 12.03 -9.31
C ASN A 376 11.94 11.69 -8.89
N ALA A 377 11.29 12.53 -8.09
CA ALA A 377 9.92 12.32 -7.62
C ALA A 377 8.98 13.50 -7.92
N LYS A 378 9.38 14.40 -8.82
CA LYS A 378 8.56 15.53 -9.24
C LYS A 378 7.62 15.09 -10.35
N GLY A 379 6.34 15.37 -10.19
CA GLY A 379 5.35 15.18 -11.25
C GLY A 379 4.74 16.50 -11.73
N THR A 380 3.80 16.44 -12.66
CA THR A 380 3.11 17.64 -13.18
C THR A 380 1.65 17.74 -12.77
N ILE A 381 0.91 16.63 -12.79
CA ILE A 381 -0.51 16.60 -12.42
C ILE A 381 -0.74 15.56 -11.31
N PRO A 382 -0.87 15.99 -10.05
CA PRO A 382 -1.05 15.10 -8.92
C PRO A 382 -2.41 14.39 -8.96
N GLY A 383 -2.47 13.16 -8.45
CA GLY A 383 -3.72 12.40 -8.51
C GLY A 383 -3.63 10.92 -8.15
N VAL A 384 -4.65 10.19 -8.59
CA VAL A 384 -4.68 8.73 -8.60
C VAL A 384 -4.73 8.25 -10.05
N GLY A 385 -3.67 7.57 -10.49
CA GLY A 385 -3.65 6.82 -11.74
C GLY A 385 -4.37 5.48 -11.59
N VAL A 386 -5.05 5.05 -12.65
CA VAL A 386 -5.78 3.77 -12.71
C VAL A 386 -5.18 2.92 -13.82
N LEU A 387 -4.77 1.71 -13.46
CA LEU A 387 -4.23 0.71 -14.38
C LEU A 387 -5.20 -0.46 -14.45
N HIS A 388 -5.66 -0.81 -15.65
CA HIS A 388 -6.38 -2.07 -15.89
C HIS A 388 -5.39 -3.23 -15.94
N VAL A 389 -5.75 -4.34 -15.32
CA VAL A 389 -4.93 -5.56 -15.26
C VAL A 389 -5.42 -6.58 -16.28
N ASP A 390 -4.51 -7.08 -17.11
CA ASP A 390 -4.76 -8.16 -18.05
C ASP A 390 -3.76 -9.31 -17.86
N GLY A 391 -4.10 -10.48 -18.39
CA GLY A 391 -3.23 -11.67 -18.33
C GLY A 391 -2.87 -12.09 -16.91
N GLY A 392 -3.76 -11.86 -15.93
CA GLY A 392 -3.55 -12.20 -14.53
C GLY A 392 -2.41 -11.43 -13.84
N GLY A 393 -2.11 -10.21 -14.31
CA GLY A 393 -1.02 -9.38 -13.81
C GLY A 393 0.20 -9.29 -14.73
N LYS A 394 0.25 -10.10 -15.80
CA LYS A 394 1.37 -10.06 -16.76
C LYS A 394 1.37 -8.79 -17.62
N VAL A 395 0.20 -8.22 -17.84
CA VAL A 395 -0.01 -7.05 -18.71
C VAL A 395 -0.84 -6.03 -17.95
N GLY A 396 -0.57 -4.75 -18.16
CA GLY A 396 -1.43 -3.69 -17.66
C GLY A 396 -1.58 -2.55 -18.67
N HIS A 397 -2.66 -1.80 -18.51
CA HIS A 397 -3.02 -0.71 -19.39
C HIS A 397 -3.38 0.53 -18.56
N TYR A 398 -2.70 1.64 -18.81
CA TYR A 398 -3.06 2.90 -18.17
C TYR A 398 -4.42 3.39 -18.68
N LYS A 399 -5.39 3.54 -17.79
CA LYS A 399 -6.76 3.95 -18.12
C LYS A 399 -6.96 5.46 -18.01
N GLY A 400 -6.13 6.13 -17.21
CA GLY A 400 -6.20 7.56 -16.93
C GLY A 400 -6.07 7.84 -15.43
N GLN A 401 -6.35 9.08 -15.02
CA GLN A 401 -6.22 9.52 -13.63
C GLN A 401 -7.38 10.39 -13.17
N ALA A 402 -7.65 10.34 -11.86
CA ALA A 402 -8.38 11.38 -11.15
C ALA A 402 -7.39 12.42 -10.62
N VAL A 403 -7.65 13.71 -10.84
CA VAL A 403 -6.77 14.81 -10.42
C VAL A 403 -7.12 15.23 -9.00
N VAL A 404 -6.09 15.49 -8.18
CA VAL A 404 -6.23 16.17 -6.89
C VAL A 404 -5.47 17.49 -6.94
N THR A 405 -5.90 18.47 -6.14
CA THR A 405 -5.31 19.82 -6.14
C THR A 405 -5.31 20.40 -4.74
N ASN A 406 -4.26 21.14 -4.37
CA ASN A 406 -4.22 21.97 -3.16
C ASN A 406 -3.57 23.32 -3.49
N MET A 407 -4.40 24.26 -3.93
CA MET A 407 -3.96 25.57 -4.39
C MET A 407 -3.58 26.50 -3.23
N LYS A 408 -2.35 27.04 -3.27
CA LYS A 408 -1.87 28.08 -2.36
C LYS A 408 -1.20 29.18 -3.16
N ASP A 409 -1.67 30.41 -3.00
CA ASP A 409 -1.13 31.59 -3.67
C ASP A 409 -0.98 31.41 -5.20
N GLY A 410 -1.93 30.71 -5.82
CA GLY A 410 -1.93 30.43 -7.27
C GLY A 410 -1.01 29.28 -7.72
N ILE A 411 -0.35 28.59 -6.79
CA ILE A 411 0.50 27.42 -7.05
C ILE A 411 -0.21 26.17 -6.51
N ASP A 412 -0.28 25.11 -7.31
CA ASP A 412 -0.73 23.82 -6.80
C ASP A 412 0.39 23.17 -5.97
N THR A 413 0.08 22.91 -4.70
CA THR A 413 1.01 22.33 -3.74
C THR A 413 0.72 20.87 -3.43
N ALA A 414 -0.32 20.27 -4.04
CA ALA A 414 -0.68 18.89 -3.81
C ALA A 414 0.53 17.96 -4.03
N ASP A 415 0.74 17.06 -3.09
CA ASP A 415 1.82 16.07 -3.13
C ASP A 415 1.32 14.71 -2.61
N PRO A 416 0.54 13.98 -3.44
CA PRO A 416 0.03 12.66 -3.11
C PRO A 416 1.14 11.67 -2.79
N HIS A 417 0.93 10.73 -1.87
CA HIS A 417 1.95 9.71 -1.58
C HIS A 417 1.35 8.38 -1.14
N GLY A 418 0.83 8.29 0.08
CA GLY A 418 0.18 7.10 0.62
C GLY A 418 -1.06 6.75 -0.20
N ILE A 419 -1.15 5.52 -0.68
CA ILE A 419 -2.37 4.97 -1.29
C ILE A 419 -2.65 3.59 -0.73
N ALA A 420 -3.92 3.31 -0.44
CA ALA A 420 -4.37 1.98 -0.02
C ALA A 420 -5.81 1.73 -0.48
N VAL A 421 -6.11 0.49 -0.80
CA VAL A 421 -7.45 0.02 -1.14
C VAL A 421 -8.09 -0.65 0.07
N ARG A 422 -9.23 -0.13 0.51
CA ARG A 422 -10.05 -0.76 1.54
C ARG A 422 -10.99 -1.77 0.89
N LYS A 423 -10.75 -3.05 1.16
CA LYS A 423 -11.33 -4.20 0.44
C LYS A 423 -12.64 -4.70 1.02
#